data_AF-A0A960RPE9-F1
#
_entry.id   AF-A0A960RPE9-F1
#
_cell.length_a   1.000
_cell.length_b   1.000
_cell.length_c   1.000
_cell.angle_alpha   90.00
_cell.angle_beta   90.00
_cell.angle_gamma   90.00
#
_symmetry.space_group_name_H-M   'P 1'
#
loop_
_entity.id
_entity.type
_entity.pdbx_description
1 polymer ?
#
loop_
_entity_poly.entity_id
_entity_poly.type
_entity_poly.pdbx_seq_one_letter_code
_entity_poly.pdbx_strand_id
1 'polypeptide(L)'
;AIDFEGALSINFGGKHYYDLQCFMVHKGQSLEYGHYVAYTKLQDKWYCNNDANVTILDESQVLKAAQHGYMFCYQKIQPCYTSDSDSSDAGSVLTDEDGHPVSSPRLKSIDLLSDGNSDSGSDGSVDSSDEGAREVDHV
;
A
#
# COMPACT_ATOMS: atom_id res chain seq x y z
N ALA A 1 -4.68 -20.96 -19.32
CA ALA A 1 -4.60 -20.96 -17.85
C ALA A 1 -4.18 -19.57 -17.42
N ILE A 2 -4.61 -19.10 -16.24
CA ILE A 2 -4.03 -17.88 -15.66
C ILE A 2 -2.65 -18.31 -15.18
N ASP A 3 -1.59 -17.77 -15.77
CA ASP A 3 -0.23 -18.00 -15.29
C ASP A 3 -0.07 -17.22 -13.99
N PHE A 4 -0.02 -17.95 -12.87
CA PHE A 4 0.34 -17.43 -11.56
C PHE A 4 1.85 -17.47 -11.34
N GLU A 5 2.65 -17.51 -12.43
CA GLU A 5 4.10 -17.60 -12.38
C GLU A 5 4.68 -16.29 -11.85
N GLY A 6 4.66 -16.14 -10.52
CA GLY A 6 5.22 -15.02 -9.76
C GLY A 6 4.49 -13.68 -9.90
N ALA A 7 3.59 -13.50 -10.87
CA ALA A 7 2.95 -12.22 -11.09
C ALA A 7 1.56 -12.17 -10.45
N LEU A 8 1.40 -11.31 -9.45
CA LEU A 8 0.11 -10.88 -8.89
C LEU A 8 -0.71 -10.06 -9.91
N SER A 9 -0.49 -10.27 -11.22
CA SER A 9 -1.06 -9.48 -12.29
C SER A 9 -1.44 -10.37 -13.47
N ILE A 10 -2.55 -10.03 -14.13
CA ILE A 10 -3.03 -10.74 -15.32
C ILE A 10 -2.87 -9.84 -16.54
N ASN A 11 -2.35 -10.41 -17.63
CA ASN A 11 -2.23 -9.75 -18.93
C ASN A 11 -3.08 -10.47 -19.98
N PHE A 12 -4.06 -9.76 -20.55
CA PHE A 12 -4.84 -10.25 -21.69
C PHE A 12 -4.29 -9.66 -23.00
N GLY A 13 -3.41 -10.42 -23.67
CA GLY A 13 -2.94 -10.13 -25.03
C GLY A 13 -2.24 -8.78 -25.20
N GLY A 14 -1.58 -8.27 -24.15
CA GLY A 14 -0.84 -7.00 -24.14
C GLY A 14 -1.71 -5.75 -24.10
N LYS A 15 -3.04 -5.90 -24.09
CA LYS A 15 -4.00 -4.78 -24.20
C LYS A 15 -4.71 -4.45 -22.89
N HIS A 16 -4.82 -5.44 -22.00
CA HIS A 16 -5.44 -5.24 -20.70
C HIS A 16 -4.56 -5.83 -19.62
N TYR A 17 -4.06 -4.94 -18.77
CA TYR A 17 -3.27 -5.28 -17.59
C TYR A 17 -4.16 -5.13 -16.37
N TYR A 18 -4.06 -6.08 -15.46
CA TYR A 18 -4.82 -6.12 -14.23
C TYR A 18 -3.88 -6.42 -13.07
N ASP A 19 -3.93 -5.63 -12.00
CA ASP A 19 -3.18 -5.87 -10.77
C ASP A 19 -4.10 -6.48 -9.71
N LEU A 20 -3.63 -7.50 -9.00
CA LEU A 20 -4.38 -8.12 -7.91
C LEU A 20 -4.44 -7.16 -6.73
N GLN A 21 -5.67 -6.82 -6.33
CA GLN A 21 -5.90 -5.95 -5.19
C GLN A 21 -6.18 -6.74 -3.92
N CYS A 22 -6.93 -7.84 -4.02
CA CYS A 22 -7.16 -8.72 -2.89
C CYS A 22 -7.60 -10.11 -3.31
N PHE A 23 -7.51 -11.06 -2.37
CA PHE A 23 -8.12 -12.37 -2.50
C PHE A 23 -8.62 -12.88 -1.15
N MET A 24 -9.56 -13.82 -1.19
CA MET A 24 -10.08 -14.48 0.00
C MET A 24 -9.69 -15.95 -0.03
N VAL A 25 -9.29 -16.46 1.13
CA VAL A 25 -9.02 -17.88 1.34
C VAL A 25 -10.09 -18.43 2.25
N HIS A 26 -10.72 -19.53 1.84
CA HIS A 26 -11.61 -20.30 2.71
C HIS A 26 -10.79 -21.35 3.47
N LYS A 27 -10.68 -21.19 4.79
CA LYS A 27 -10.05 -22.14 5.69
C LYS A 27 -11.10 -23.09 6.24
N GLY A 28 -11.28 -24.22 5.58
CA GLY A 28 -12.22 -25.25 6.00
C GLY A 28 -12.17 -26.45 5.06
N GLN A 29 -12.53 -27.63 5.56
CA GLN A 29 -12.58 -28.84 4.74
C GLN A 29 -13.93 -29.02 4.02
N SER A 30 -14.97 -28.34 4.49
CA SER A 30 -16.33 -28.41 3.92
C SER A 30 -16.71 -27.10 3.26
N LEU A 31 -17.70 -27.11 2.37
CA LEU A 31 -18.27 -25.88 1.80
C LEU A 31 -19.26 -25.17 2.75
N GLU A 32 -19.81 -25.91 3.72
CA GLU A 32 -20.83 -25.40 4.64
C GLU A 32 -20.22 -24.72 5.88
N TYR A 33 -19.02 -25.14 6.27
CA TYR A 33 -18.32 -24.65 7.45
C TYR A 33 -16.85 -24.39 7.16
N GLY A 34 -16.40 -23.22 7.59
CA GLY A 34 -15.01 -22.81 7.60
C GLY A 34 -14.88 -21.34 7.95
N HIS A 35 -13.69 -20.81 7.71
CA HIS A 35 -13.30 -19.46 8.11
C HIS A 35 -12.70 -18.70 6.93
N TYR A 36 -13.24 -17.53 6.60
CA TYR A 36 -12.70 -16.72 5.51
C TYR A 36 -11.65 -15.76 6.02
N VAL A 37 -10.49 -15.75 5.35
CA VAL A 37 -9.42 -14.78 5.62
C VAL A 37 -9.17 -13.99 4.34
N ALA A 38 -9.15 -12.66 4.47
CA ALA A 38 -8.91 -11.76 3.36
C ALA A 38 -7.44 -11.33 3.31
N TYR A 39 -6.87 -11.33 2.12
CA TYR A 39 -5.53 -10.86 1.83
C TYR A 39 -5.66 -9.65 0.92
N THR A 40 -5.24 -8.47 1.38
CA THR A 40 -5.45 -7.20 0.68
C THR A 40 -4.13 -6.48 0.46
N LYS A 41 -3.95 -5.90 -0.73
CA LYS A 41 -2.84 -5.02 -1.08
C LYS A 41 -3.25 -3.57 -0.83
N LEU A 42 -2.43 -2.84 -0.07
CA LEU A 42 -2.59 -1.40 0.17
C LEU A 42 -1.22 -0.75 0.10
N GLN A 43 -1.05 0.25 -0.78
CA GLN A 43 0.23 0.96 -0.97
C GLN A 43 1.43 0.01 -1.12
N ASP A 44 1.28 -0.99 -2.00
CA ASP A 44 2.27 -2.04 -2.28
C ASP A 44 2.67 -2.95 -1.11
N LYS A 45 1.92 -2.92 -0.01
CA LYS A 45 2.07 -3.84 1.11
C LYS A 45 0.88 -4.79 1.19
N TRP A 46 1.16 -6.03 1.53
CA TRP A 46 0.14 -7.04 1.71
C TRP A 46 -0.23 -7.19 3.18
N TYR A 47 -1.53 -7.34 3.41
CA TYR A 47 -2.12 -7.50 4.72
C TYR A 47 -2.98 -8.76 4.71
N CYS A 48 -2.82 -9.61 5.71
CA CYS A 48 -3.73 -10.70 6.02
C CYS A 48 -4.65 -10.23 7.15
N ASN A 49 -5.94 -10.12 6.81
CA ASN A 49 -7.01 -9.67 7.67
C ASN A 49 -7.77 -10.91 8.14
N ASN A 50 -7.44 -11.36 9.33
CA ASN A 50 -8.04 -12.50 10.01
C ASN A 50 -8.90 -12.00 11.18
N ASP A 51 -10.13 -11.59 10.87
CA ASP A 51 -11.04 -10.89 11.78
C ASP A 51 -10.40 -9.66 12.42
N ALA A 52 -10.22 -9.68 13.74
CA ALA A 52 -9.58 -8.61 14.49
C ALA A 52 -8.04 -8.59 14.36
N ASN A 53 -7.44 -9.63 13.78
CA ASN A 53 -5.98 -9.76 13.66
C ASN A 53 -5.54 -9.38 12.24
N VAL A 54 -4.82 -8.27 12.13
CA VAL A 54 -4.24 -7.81 10.87
C VAL A 54 -2.73 -7.96 10.92
N THR A 55 -2.16 -8.68 9.96
CA THR A 55 -0.70 -8.92 9.87
C THR A 55 -0.18 -8.53 8.51
N ILE A 56 0.96 -7.85 8.46
CA ILE A 56 1.67 -7.56 7.21
C ILE A 56 2.37 -8.83 6.73
N LEU A 57 2.34 -9.06 5.42
CA LEU A 57 2.98 -10.21 4.78
C LEU A 57 3.95 -9.76 3.69
N ASP A 58 4.97 -10.59 3.47
CA ASP A 58 5.79 -10.49 2.27
C ASP A 58 5.12 -11.17 1.06
N GLU A 59 5.64 -10.90 -0.12
CA GLU A 59 5.10 -11.44 -1.37
C GLU A 59 5.15 -12.97 -1.44
N SER A 60 6.17 -13.60 -0.84
CA SER A 60 6.32 -15.07 -0.85
C SER A 60 5.22 -15.76 -0.04
N GLN A 61 4.86 -15.18 1.10
CA GLN A 61 3.77 -15.63 1.96
C GLN A 61 2.41 -15.44 1.28
N VAL A 62 2.26 -14.33 0.57
CA VAL A 62 1.05 -13.98 -0.19
C VAL A 62 0.86 -14.97 -1.34
N LEU A 63 1.90 -15.26 -2.12
CA LEU A 63 1.86 -16.24 -3.21
C LEU A 63 1.48 -17.62 -2.69
N LYS A 64 2.05 -18.04 -1.56
CA LYS A 64 1.69 -19.32 -0.93
C LYS A 64 0.22 -19.35 -0.50
N ALA A 65 -0.29 -18.26 0.08
CA ALA A 65 -1.71 -18.18 0.47
C ALA A 65 -2.63 -18.16 -0.76
N ALA A 66 -2.23 -17.47 -1.83
CA ALA A 66 -2.99 -17.35 -3.07
C ALA A 66 -3.22 -18.70 -3.77
N GLN A 67 -2.35 -19.70 -3.56
CA GLN A 67 -2.58 -21.07 -4.05
C GLN A 67 -3.88 -21.71 -3.53
N HIS A 68 -4.39 -21.23 -2.39
CA HIS A 68 -5.65 -21.65 -1.78
C HIS A 68 -6.75 -20.59 -1.91
N GLY A 69 -6.57 -19.61 -2.79
CA GLY A 69 -7.53 -18.54 -3.00
C GLY A 69 -8.85 -19.05 -3.56
N TYR A 70 -9.94 -18.61 -2.94
CA TYR A 70 -11.30 -18.91 -3.35
C TYR A 70 -11.86 -17.85 -4.30
N MET A 71 -11.61 -16.57 -3.98
CA MET A 71 -12.07 -15.43 -4.76
C MET A 71 -10.93 -14.43 -4.91
N PHE A 72 -10.74 -13.89 -6.11
CA PHE A 72 -9.70 -12.91 -6.43
C PHE A 72 -10.33 -11.65 -7.01
N CYS A 73 -9.87 -10.49 -6.56
CA CYS A 73 -10.30 -9.19 -7.05
C CYS A 73 -9.13 -8.49 -7.71
N TYR A 74 -9.30 -8.16 -8.98
CA TYR A 74 -8.30 -7.48 -9.79
C TYR A 74 -8.78 -6.10 -10.20
N GLN A 75 -7.86 -5.15 -10.25
CA GLN A 75 -8.09 -3.81 -10.77
C GLN A 75 -7.43 -3.66 -12.13
N LYS A 76 -8.20 -3.19 -13.12
CA LYS A 76 -7.66 -2.85 -14.43
C LYS A 76 -6.68 -1.69 -14.29
N ILE A 77 -5.44 -1.90 -14.72
CA ILE A 77 -4.45 -0.84 -14.87
C ILE A 77 -4.81 -0.11 -16.17
N GLN A 78 -5.26 1.14 -16.04
CA GLN A 78 -5.36 2.00 -17.21
C GLN A 78 -3.94 2.43 -17.57
N PRO A 79 -3.49 2.25 -18.83
CA PRO A 79 -2.26 2.86 -19.26
C PRO A 79 -2.41 4.37 -19.08
N CYS A 80 -1.46 5.00 -18.39
CA CYS A 80 -1.33 6.44 -18.47
C CYS A 80 -1.00 6.75 -19.92
N TYR A 81 -1.96 7.29 -20.66
CA TYR A 81 -1.66 7.93 -21.92
C TYR A 81 -0.90 9.20 -21.55
N THR A 82 0.43 9.13 -21.59
CA THR A 82 1.19 10.32 -21.95
C THR A 82 0.62 10.69 -23.30
N SER A 83 -0.31 11.65 -23.27
CA SER A 83 -0.56 12.44 -24.45
C SER A 83 0.81 13.06 -24.68
N ASP A 84 1.59 12.43 -25.56
CA ASP A 84 2.70 13.09 -26.22
C ASP A 84 2.03 14.30 -26.82
N SER A 85 2.04 15.37 -26.04
CA SER A 85 1.76 16.69 -26.51
C SER A 85 2.91 16.88 -27.46
N ASP A 86 2.64 16.58 -28.73
CA ASP A 86 3.30 17.16 -29.86
C ASP A 86 3.03 18.66 -29.74
N SER A 87 3.66 19.26 -28.73
CA SER A 87 3.73 20.68 -28.49
C SER A 87 4.70 21.16 -29.54
N SER A 88 4.17 21.25 -30.75
CA SER A 88 4.64 22.20 -31.73
C SER A 88 4.77 23.53 -30.99
N ASP A 89 6.02 23.89 -30.86
CA ASP A 89 6.56 25.16 -30.43
C ASP A 89 5.68 26.33 -30.85
N ALA A 90 5.01 26.91 -29.87
CA ALA A 90 4.70 28.32 -29.85
C ALA A 90 4.84 28.77 -28.39
N GLY A 91 6.09 28.95 -27.95
CA GLY A 91 6.39 29.63 -26.71
C GLY A 91 5.61 30.95 -26.65
N SER A 92 4.61 31.02 -25.77
CA SER A 92 4.02 32.28 -25.36
C SER A 92 5.04 32.96 -24.45
N VAL A 93 5.98 33.68 -25.08
CA VAL A 93 6.85 34.63 -24.38
C VAL A 93 5.94 35.78 -23.94
N LEU A 94 5.63 35.82 -22.66
CA LEU A 94 5.06 37.03 -22.05
C LEU A 94 6.15 38.11 -22.10
N THR A 95 5.98 39.03 -23.03
CA THR A 95 6.76 40.27 -23.10
C THR A 95 6.00 41.35 -22.36
N ASP A 96 6.71 42.25 -21.67
CA ASP A 96 6.11 43.50 -21.24
C ASP A 96 5.90 44.45 -22.45
N GLU A 97 5.21 45.56 -22.23
CA GLU A 97 4.93 46.57 -23.28
C GLU A 97 6.22 47.22 -23.87
N ASP A 98 7.39 46.91 -23.28
CA ASP A 98 8.72 47.34 -23.72
C ASP A 98 9.54 46.19 -24.36
N GLY A 99 8.95 45.01 -24.57
CA GLY A 99 9.53 43.91 -25.34
C GLY A 99 10.56 43.04 -24.61
N HIS A 100 10.65 43.08 -23.28
CA HIS A 100 11.60 42.28 -22.51
C HIS A 100 10.96 40.97 -21.97
N PRO A 101 11.70 39.84 -21.94
CA PRO A 101 11.17 38.58 -21.46
C PRO A 101 10.99 38.61 -19.94
N VAL A 102 9.74 38.46 -19.47
CA VAL A 102 9.46 38.42 -18.03
C VAL A 102 9.85 37.05 -17.46
N SER A 103 10.73 37.03 -16.45
CA SER A 103 11.03 35.80 -15.71
C SER A 103 9.88 35.45 -14.78
N SER A 104 9.10 34.44 -15.15
CA SER A 104 8.08 33.85 -14.28
C SER A 104 8.73 33.15 -13.08
N PRO A 105 8.36 33.48 -11.83
CA PRO A 105 8.80 32.72 -10.67
C PRO A 105 8.16 31.33 -10.70
N ARG A 106 9.01 30.30 -10.74
CA ARG A 106 8.66 28.88 -10.65
C ARG A 106 7.96 28.65 -9.30
N LEU A 107 6.65 28.42 -9.33
CA LEU A 107 5.89 27.98 -8.14
C LEU A 107 6.49 26.66 -7.66
N LYS A 108 7.16 26.71 -6.51
CA LYS A 108 7.60 25.54 -5.76
C LYS A 108 6.38 24.90 -5.10
N SER A 109 6.41 23.58 -5.03
CA SER A 109 5.50 22.71 -4.29
C SER A 109 5.00 23.35 -3.00
N ILE A 110 3.69 23.28 -2.79
CA ILE A 110 3.06 23.64 -1.52
C ILE A 110 3.33 22.54 -0.49
N ASP A 111 4.37 22.73 0.31
CA ASP A 111 4.47 22.10 1.63
C ASP A 111 3.75 23.00 2.65
N LEU A 112 2.90 22.36 3.46
CA LEU A 112 2.65 22.63 4.89
C LEU A 112 2.01 23.97 5.33
N LEU A 113 0.84 23.85 5.98
CA LEU A 113 0.44 24.64 7.16
C LEU A 113 0.59 23.65 8.35
N SER A 114 1.50 23.76 9.33
CA SER A 114 1.74 24.79 10.39
C SER A 114 0.45 25.21 11.10
N ASP A 115 0.28 25.24 12.43
CA ASP A 115 1.09 25.00 13.65
C ASP A 115 0.05 24.65 14.76
N GLY A 116 0.31 23.79 15.77
CA GLY A 116 1.06 24.14 16.98
C GLY A 116 0.13 24.45 18.16
N ASN A 117 0.09 23.57 19.16
CA ASN A 117 0.03 24.03 20.56
C ASN A 117 0.73 23.04 21.50
N SER A 118 1.71 23.60 22.20
CA SER A 118 2.52 23.06 23.27
C SER A 118 1.70 22.94 24.56
N ASP A 119 1.89 21.86 25.33
CA ASP A 119 1.95 21.99 26.78
C ASP A 119 2.81 20.86 27.39
N SER A 120 3.24 21.09 28.62
CA SER A 120 4.55 20.82 29.17
C SER A 120 4.47 20.10 30.52
N GLY A 121 5.55 19.40 30.89
CA GLY A 121 5.77 18.81 32.21
C GLY A 121 5.18 17.41 32.38
N SER A 122 5.77 16.44 33.09
CA SER A 122 6.87 16.42 34.06
C SER A 122 7.18 14.92 34.28
N ASP A 123 8.44 14.50 34.30
CA ASP A 123 9.13 14.05 35.53
C ASP A 123 8.38 12.95 36.31
N GLY A 124 8.97 11.76 36.36
CA GLY A 124 8.51 10.66 37.21
C GLY A 124 9.38 9.41 37.11
N SER A 125 10.66 9.54 37.44
CA SER A 125 11.58 8.43 37.69
C SER A 125 11.28 7.76 39.04
N VAL A 126 10.91 6.48 39.02
CA VAL A 126 10.93 5.51 40.14
C VAL A 126 10.81 4.11 39.51
N ASP A 127 11.37 3.01 40.00
CA ASP A 127 12.44 2.68 40.92
C ASP A 127 12.69 1.18 40.69
N SER A 128 13.93 0.74 40.82
CA SER A 128 14.36 -0.65 40.61
C SER A 128 14.40 -1.36 41.94
N SER A 129 13.66 -2.47 42.10
CA SER A 129 13.81 -3.53 43.12
C SER A 129 12.67 -4.53 42.88
N ASP A 130 12.70 -5.84 43.13
CA ASP A 130 13.69 -6.85 43.50
C ASP A 130 12.88 -8.16 43.69
N GLU A 131 13.55 -9.31 43.56
CA GLU A 131 13.20 -10.65 44.10
C GLU A 131 11.95 -11.46 43.67
N GLY A 132 12.18 -12.76 43.40
CA GLY A 132 11.16 -13.79 43.59
C GLY A 132 11.26 -15.07 42.75
N ALA A 133 12.29 -15.90 42.96
CA ALA A 133 12.35 -17.27 42.47
C ALA A 133 11.22 -18.14 43.07
N ARG A 134 10.60 -19.03 42.27
CA ARG A 134 10.09 -20.35 42.74
C ARG A 134 10.03 -21.37 41.59
N GLU A 135 10.98 -22.28 41.65
CA GLU A 135 10.96 -23.62 41.09
C GLU A 135 9.88 -24.46 41.79
N VAL A 136 9.09 -25.23 41.02
CA VAL A 136 8.37 -26.40 41.50
C VAL A 136 8.33 -27.44 40.39
N ASP A 137 9.29 -28.36 40.43
CA ASP A 137 9.10 -29.75 40.00
C ASP A 137 7.83 -30.31 40.66
N HIS A 138 7.07 -31.16 39.97
CA HIS A 138 6.41 -32.33 40.58
C HIS A 138 5.97 -33.35 39.51
N VAL A 139 6.70 -34.47 39.53
CA VAL A 139 6.33 -35.89 39.31
C VAL A 139 5.74 -36.32 37.97
#